data_AF-A0A9P1SS27-F1
#
_entry.id   AF-A0A9P1SS27-F1
#
_cell.length_a   1.000
_cell.length_b   1.000
_cell.length_c   1.000
_cell.angle_alpha   90.00
_cell.angle_beta   90.00
_cell.angle_gamma   90.00
#
_symmetry.space_group_name_H-M   'P 1'
#
loop_
_entity.id
_entity.type
_entity.pdbx_description
1 polymer ?
#
loop_
_entity_poly.entity_id
_entity_poly.type
_entity_poly.pdbx_seq_one_letter_code
_entity_poly.pdbx_strand_id
1 'polypeptide(L)'
;MKTRWRKYINQMLETNYKEVFALFFLLSVSFYNILTGFFLMVFGDKIVEKSRTYQIMDNLMTIDTWGFLFILSAVLILIASFQETNAKFINMIFGGLIGAIVLFLYSAASSENAVTNLLPSRYALSGCFNLFVATIGGLELWKTKSKK
;
A
#
# COMPACT_ATOMS: atom_id res chain seq x y z
N MET A 1 -21.49 28.71 -1.53
CA MET A 1 -20.56 27.59 -1.23
C MET A 1 -20.95 26.24 -1.86
N LYS A 2 -22.23 25.91 -2.07
CA LYS A 2 -22.68 24.62 -2.69
C LYS A 2 -22.31 24.42 -4.17
N THR A 3 -21.97 25.47 -4.91
CA THR A 3 -21.75 25.43 -6.37
C THR A 3 -20.38 24.91 -6.80
N ARG A 4 -19.31 25.15 -6.02
CA ARG A 4 -17.97 24.63 -6.35
C ARG A 4 -17.88 23.11 -6.25
N TRP A 5 -18.49 22.53 -5.21
CA TRP A 5 -18.52 21.07 -5.03
C TRP A 5 -19.24 20.33 -6.15
N ARG A 6 -20.37 20.86 -6.63
CA ARG A 6 -21.06 20.30 -7.81
C ARG A 6 -20.22 20.35 -9.07
N LYS A 7 -19.40 21.40 -9.25
CA LYS A 7 -18.50 21.50 -10.40
C LYS A 7 -17.44 20.39 -10.37
N TYR A 8 -16.84 20.12 -9.21
CA TYR A 8 -15.88 19.01 -9.07
C TYR A 8 -16.54 17.64 -9.21
N ILE A 9 -17.75 17.45 -8.68
CA ILE A 9 -18.50 16.20 -8.87
C ILE A 9 -18.86 15.99 -10.35
N ASN A 10 -19.30 17.04 -11.05
CA ASN A 10 -19.62 16.95 -12.47
C ASN A 10 -18.36 16.73 -13.32
N GLN A 11 -17.24 17.36 -12.96
CA GLN A 11 -15.96 17.13 -13.61
C GLN A 11 -15.44 15.70 -13.37
N MET A 12 -15.70 15.12 -12.19
CA MET A 12 -15.44 13.71 -11.88
C MET A 12 -16.40 12.74 -12.62
N LEU A 13 -17.63 13.18 -12.91
CA LEU A 13 -18.60 12.42 -13.71
C LEU A 13 -18.30 12.48 -15.22
N GLU A 14 -17.69 13.58 -15.69
CA GLU A 14 -17.24 13.76 -17.08
C GLU A 14 -15.86 13.13 -17.36
N THR A 15 -15.02 12.93 -16.34
CA THR A 15 -13.82 12.09 -16.47
C THR A 15 -14.23 10.63 -16.63
N ASN A 16 -13.43 9.86 -17.36
CA ASN A 16 -13.63 8.41 -17.46
C ASN A 16 -13.61 7.83 -16.04
N TYR A 17 -14.77 7.45 -15.50
CA TYR A 17 -14.94 7.02 -14.10
C TYR A 17 -13.85 6.04 -13.64
N LYS A 18 -13.34 5.21 -14.55
CA LYS A 18 -12.23 4.27 -14.34
C LYS A 18 -10.96 4.94 -13.81
N GLU A 19 -10.60 6.12 -14.31
CA GLU A 19 -9.42 6.88 -13.89
C GLU A 19 -9.59 7.43 -12.48
N VAL A 20 -10.78 7.95 -12.17
CA VAL A 20 -11.14 8.44 -10.84
C VAL A 20 -11.13 7.30 -9.83
N PHE A 21 -11.73 6.15 -10.17
CA PHE A 21 -11.69 4.95 -9.32
C PHE A 21 -10.27 4.42 -9.11
N ALA A 22 -9.45 4.39 -10.16
CA ALA A 22 -8.05 3.98 -10.05
C ALA A 22 -7.27 4.92 -9.12
N LEU A 23 -7.49 6.23 -9.22
CA LEU A 23 -6.88 7.21 -8.31
C LEU A 23 -7.29 6.95 -6.86
N PHE A 24 -8.60 6.82 -6.59
CA PHE A 24 -9.09 6.53 -5.24
C PHE A 24 -8.55 5.21 -4.68
N PHE A 25 -8.40 4.20 -5.52
CA PHE A 25 -7.83 2.91 -5.13
C PHE A 25 -6.34 3.05 -4.77
N LEU A 26 -5.53 3.73 -5.57
CA LEU A 26 -4.11 3.93 -5.25
C LEU A 26 -3.92 4.78 -3.98
N LEU A 27 -4.78 5.80 -3.80
CA LEU A 27 -4.80 6.59 -2.57
C LEU A 27 -5.18 5.75 -1.36
N SER A 28 -6.21 4.90 -1.44
CA SER A 28 -6.63 4.07 -0.32
C SER A 28 -5.54 3.08 0.10
N VAL A 29 -4.87 2.44 -0.87
CA VAL A 29 -3.71 1.55 -0.61
C VAL A 29 -2.57 2.33 0.04
N SER A 30 -2.24 3.51 -0.48
CA SER A 30 -1.16 4.35 0.08
C SER A 30 -1.47 4.78 1.52
N PHE A 31 -2.67 5.29 1.79
CA PHE A 31 -3.05 5.72 3.13
C PHE A 31 -3.11 4.57 4.12
N TYR A 32 -3.58 3.39 3.69
CA TYR A 32 -3.55 2.20 4.52
C TYR A 32 -2.12 1.84 4.93
N ASN A 33 -1.18 1.89 3.99
CA ASN A 33 0.24 1.62 4.26
C ASN A 33 0.86 2.69 5.18
N ILE A 34 0.55 3.99 4.99
CA ILE A 34 1.00 5.06 5.90
C ILE A 34 0.52 4.81 7.32
N LEU A 35 -0.78 4.56 7.50
CA LEU A 35 -1.36 4.32 8.81
C LEU A 35 -0.72 3.09 9.45
N THR A 36 -0.61 1.98 8.71
CA THR A 36 -0.01 0.74 9.23
C THR A 36 1.44 0.96 9.64
N GLY A 37 2.26 1.62 8.81
CA GLY A 37 3.65 1.93 9.12
C GLY A 37 3.80 2.85 10.32
N PHE A 38 2.97 3.90 10.40
CA PHE A 38 2.96 4.83 11.52
C PHE A 38 2.58 4.15 12.83
N PHE A 39 1.52 3.34 12.84
CA PHE A 39 1.11 2.58 14.02
C PHE A 39 2.20 1.59 14.45
N LEU A 40 2.90 0.99 13.49
CA LEU A 40 3.98 0.07 13.77
C LEU A 40 5.18 0.77 14.42
N MET A 41 5.56 1.98 13.98
CA MET A 41 6.61 2.76 14.64
C MET A 41 6.22 3.23 16.05
N VAL A 42 4.97 3.68 16.24
CA VAL A 42 4.56 4.27 17.54
C VAL A 42 4.25 3.21 18.59
N PHE A 43 3.72 2.06 18.18
CA PHE A 43 3.26 1.01 19.10
C PHE A 43 4.01 -0.32 18.97
N GLY A 44 5.04 -0.38 18.12
CA GLY A 44 5.79 -1.58 17.78
C GLY A 44 6.33 -2.33 18.98
N ASP A 45 6.97 -1.62 19.91
CA ASP A 45 7.60 -2.22 21.10
C ASP A 45 6.60 -3.01 21.96
N LYS A 46 5.35 -2.56 22.05
CA LYS A 46 4.28 -3.24 22.81
C LYS A 46 3.73 -4.48 22.09
N ILE A 47 4.01 -4.62 20.79
CA ILE A 47 3.54 -5.70 19.92
C ILE A 47 4.60 -6.81 19.83
N VAL A 48 5.90 -6.46 19.84
CA VAL A 48 7.02 -7.40 19.71
C VAL A 48 7.04 -8.46 20.80
N GLU A 49 6.72 -8.09 22.03
CA GLU A 49 6.73 -9.01 23.17
C GLU A 49 5.72 -10.17 23.04
N LYS A 50 4.78 -10.09 22.08
CA LYS A 50 3.68 -11.04 21.97
C LYS A 50 3.97 -12.20 21.02
N SER A 51 4.76 -12.03 19.95
CA SER A 51 4.91 -13.04 18.87
C SER A 51 6.34 -13.46 18.63
N ARG A 52 6.55 -14.74 18.34
CA ARG A 52 7.84 -15.27 17.91
C ARG A 52 8.22 -14.71 16.53
N THR A 53 7.27 -14.58 15.60
CA THR A 53 7.52 -13.96 14.30
C THR A 53 7.88 -12.48 14.44
N TYR A 54 7.23 -11.69 15.32
CA TYR A 54 7.67 -10.30 15.56
C TYR A 54 9.09 -10.23 16.12
N GLN A 55 9.47 -11.14 17.03
CA GLN A 55 10.84 -11.20 17.56
C GLN A 55 11.86 -11.53 16.46
N ILE A 56 11.53 -12.42 15.53
CA ILE A 56 12.40 -12.73 14.38
C ILE A 56 12.51 -11.52 13.45
N MET A 57 11.41 -10.83 13.19
CA MET A 57 11.40 -9.60 12.39
C MET A 57 12.26 -8.51 13.03
N ASP A 58 12.14 -8.30 14.34
CA ASP A 58 12.91 -7.31 15.10
C ASP A 58 14.41 -7.64 15.15
N ASN A 59 14.76 -8.93 15.26
CA ASN A 59 16.15 -9.39 15.18
C ASN A 59 16.78 -9.15 13.80
N LEU A 60 15.99 -9.17 12.72
CA LEU A 60 16.48 -8.88 11.37
C LEU A 60 16.69 -7.37 11.17
N MET A 61 15.69 -6.58 11.54
CA MET A 61 15.70 -5.11 11.50
C MET A 61 14.71 -4.58 12.53
N THR A 62 15.01 -3.42 13.13
CA THR A 62 14.12 -2.81 14.13
C THR A 62 12.72 -2.62 13.59
N ILE A 63 11.70 -2.72 14.45
CA ILE A 63 10.31 -2.50 14.07
C ILE A 63 10.07 -1.13 13.41
N ASP A 64 10.81 -0.10 13.82
CA ASP A 64 10.80 1.21 13.16
C ASP A 64 11.21 1.12 11.69
N THR A 65 12.22 0.31 11.38
CA THR A 65 12.68 0.09 10.01
C THR A 65 11.60 -0.59 9.17
N TRP A 66 10.88 -1.56 9.74
CA TRP A 66 9.73 -2.18 9.08
C TRP A 66 8.60 -1.18 8.84
N GLY A 67 8.30 -0.33 9.83
CA GLY A 67 7.38 0.80 9.68
C GLY A 67 7.81 1.75 8.58
N PHE A 68 9.12 1.99 8.42
CA PHE A 68 9.64 2.86 7.37
C PHE A 68 9.43 2.27 5.99
N LEU A 69 9.57 0.95 5.82
CA LEU A 69 9.28 0.28 4.55
C LEU A 69 7.81 0.42 4.14
N PHE A 70 6.87 0.39 5.09
CA PHE A 70 5.46 0.70 4.83
C PHE A 70 5.28 2.13 4.30
N ILE A 71 5.93 3.10 4.94
CA ILE A 71 5.86 4.51 4.50
C ILE A 71 6.52 4.68 3.13
N LEU A 72 7.67 4.05 2.89
CA LEU A 72 8.35 4.07 1.60
C LEU A 72 7.45 3.50 0.49
N SER A 73 6.83 2.35 0.73
CA SER A 73 5.83 1.76 -0.17
C SER A 73 4.71 2.76 -0.48
N ALA A 74 4.15 3.40 0.56
CA ALA A 74 3.07 4.35 0.39
C ALA A 74 3.49 5.60 -0.40
N VAL A 75 4.67 6.15 -0.12
CA VAL A 75 5.18 7.34 -0.83
C VAL A 75 5.36 7.03 -2.32
N LEU A 76 5.90 5.86 -2.66
CA LEU A 76 6.04 5.44 -4.06
C LEU A 76 4.69 5.32 -4.77
N ILE A 77 3.70 4.67 -4.15
CA ILE A 77 2.36 4.52 -4.73
C ILE A 77 1.64 5.88 -4.81
N LEU A 78 1.85 6.76 -3.84
CA LEU A 78 1.25 8.10 -3.80
C LEU A 78 1.85 9.00 -4.90
N ILE A 79 3.17 9.00 -5.07
CA ILE A 79 3.82 9.70 -6.19
C ILE A 79 3.30 9.14 -7.53
N ALA A 80 3.20 7.81 -7.66
CA ALA A 80 2.67 7.18 -8.86
C ALA A 80 1.23 7.59 -9.19
N SER A 81 0.44 7.95 -8.18
CA SER A 81 -0.97 8.35 -8.35
C SER A 81 -1.12 9.68 -9.11
N PHE A 82 -0.14 10.58 -9.00
CA PHE A 82 -0.17 11.91 -9.63
C PHE A 82 0.82 12.06 -10.79
N GLN A 83 1.58 11.02 -11.10
CA GLN A 83 2.61 11.06 -12.11
C GLN A 83 2.09 10.61 -13.48
N GLU A 84 2.34 11.41 -14.52
CA GLU A 84 1.88 11.10 -15.89
C GLU A 84 2.94 10.38 -16.74
N THR A 85 4.20 10.36 -16.29
CA THR A 85 5.31 9.74 -17.03
C THR A 85 5.38 8.23 -16.81
N ASN A 86 6.11 7.52 -17.68
CA ASN A 86 6.33 6.06 -17.55
C ASN A 86 6.94 5.63 -16.21
N ALA A 87 7.59 6.54 -15.48
CA ALA A 87 8.12 6.26 -14.16
C ALA A 87 7.00 6.04 -13.10
N LYS A 88 5.74 6.41 -13.37
CA LYS A 88 4.58 5.97 -12.60
C LYS A 88 4.55 4.45 -12.43
N PHE A 89 4.72 3.72 -13.53
CA PHE A 89 4.61 2.27 -13.53
C PHE A 89 5.73 1.61 -12.73
N ILE A 90 6.93 2.19 -12.80
CA ILE A 90 8.09 1.77 -11.99
C ILE A 90 7.78 1.96 -10.50
N ASN A 91 7.25 3.13 -10.12
CA ASN A 91 6.86 3.42 -8.75
C ASN A 91 5.73 2.49 -8.25
N MET A 92 4.76 2.13 -9.10
CA MET A 92 3.73 1.15 -8.78
C MET A 92 4.32 -0.25 -8.51
N ILE A 93 5.30 -0.70 -9.31
CA ILE A 93 5.96 -2.00 -9.14
C ILE A 93 6.70 -2.04 -7.80
N PHE A 94 7.61 -1.10 -7.56
CA PHE A 94 8.42 -1.13 -6.34
C PHE A 94 7.58 -0.84 -5.09
N GLY A 95 6.72 0.17 -5.15
CA GLY A 95 5.83 0.51 -4.05
C GLY A 95 4.89 -0.64 -3.68
N GLY A 96 4.27 -1.27 -4.69
CA GLY A 96 3.38 -2.41 -4.49
C GLY A 96 4.10 -3.68 -4.00
N LEU A 97 5.30 -3.99 -4.51
CA LEU A 97 6.06 -5.16 -4.05
C LEU A 97 6.54 -5.01 -2.61
N ILE A 98 7.09 -3.84 -2.25
CA ILE A 98 7.50 -3.56 -0.87
C ILE A 98 6.29 -3.68 0.06
N GLY A 99 5.18 -3.02 -0.29
CA GLY A 99 3.95 -3.06 0.49
C GLY A 99 3.39 -4.47 0.65
N ALA A 100 3.38 -5.27 -0.42
CA ALA A 100 2.90 -6.65 -0.39
C ALA A 100 3.76 -7.53 0.53
N ILE A 101 5.09 -7.48 0.37
CA ILE A 101 6.02 -8.27 1.18
C ILE A 101 5.84 -7.94 2.66
N VAL A 102 5.88 -6.66 3.03
CA VAL A 102 5.80 -6.27 4.43
C VAL A 102 4.41 -6.57 5.01
N LEU A 103 3.32 -6.39 4.26
CA LEU A 103 1.97 -6.76 4.71
C LEU A 103 1.78 -8.25 4.92
N PHE A 104 2.36 -9.11 4.07
CA PHE A 104 2.27 -10.55 4.28
C PHE A 104 3.08 -11.00 5.49
N LEU A 105 4.28 -10.43 5.72
CA LEU A 105 5.05 -10.67 6.94
C LEU A 105 4.28 -10.21 8.18
N TYR A 106 3.68 -9.02 8.12
CA TYR A 106 2.89 -8.47 9.21
C TYR A 106 1.62 -9.28 9.48
N SER A 107 0.97 -9.79 8.43
CA SER A 107 -0.17 -10.71 8.52
C SER A 107 0.24 -12.00 9.25
N ALA A 108 1.34 -12.62 8.82
CA ALA A 108 1.88 -13.83 9.45
C ALA A 108 2.20 -13.59 10.94
N ALA A 109 2.90 -12.48 11.26
CA ALA A 109 3.24 -12.12 12.63
C ALA A 109 1.99 -11.90 13.51
N SER A 110 0.98 -11.22 12.96
CA SER A 110 -0.27 -10.98 13.67
C SER A 110 -1.06 -12.27 13.92
N SER A 111 -0.90 -13.30 13.10
CA SER A 111 -1.68 -14.55 13.20
C SER A 111 -1.33 -15.40 14.42
N GLU A 112 -0.10 -15.34 14.91
CA GLU A 112 0.36 -16.17 16.04
C GLU A 112 -0.34 -15.84 17.36
N ASN A 113 -0.80 -14.59 17.54
CA ASN A 113 -1.43 -14.13 18.79
C ASN A 113 -2.83 -13.58 18.58
N ALA A 114 -3.42 -13.80 17.41
CA ALA A 114 -4.73 -13.28 17.12
C ALA A 114 -5.78 -14.11 17.88
N VAL A 115 -6.57 -13.44 18.74
CA VAL A 115 -7.79 -14.04 19.31
C VAL A 115 -8.80 -14.37 18.18
N THR A 116 -8.74 -13.62 17.08
CA THR A 116 -9.57 -13.84 15.88
C THR A 116 -8.75 -13.69 14.60
N ASN A 117 -9.06 -14.49 13.58
CA ASN A 117 -8.39 -14.43 12.27
C ASN A 117 -8.73 -13.18 11.44
N LEU A 118 -9.56 -12.27 11.97
CA LEU A 118 -9.99 -11.08 11.25
C LEU A 118 -8.83 -10.11 10.97
N LEU A 119 -7.96 -9.88 11.97
CA LEU A 119 -6.85 -8.93 11.84
C LEU A 119 -5.80 -9.42 10.83
N PRO A 120 -5.30 -10.67 10.94
CA PRO A 120 -4.36 -11.22 9.95
C PRO A 120 -4.94 -11.22 8.54
N SER A 121 -6.23 -11.57 8.39
CA SER A 121 -6.90 -11.59 7.09
C SER A 121 -6.99 -10.20 6.43
N ARG A 122 -7.20 -9.14 7.22
CA ARG A 122 -7.18 -7.76 6.72
C ARG A 122 -5.80 -7.37 6.18
N TYR A 123 -4.73 -7.71 6.90
CA TYR A 123 -3.38 -7.44 6.44
C TYR A 123 -3.02 -8.23 5.18
N ALA A 124 -3.41 -9.51 5.12
CA ALA A 124 -3.22 -10.33 3.92
C ALA A 124 -3.97 -9.78 2.71
N LEU A 125 -5.23 -9.36 2.89
CA LEU A 125 -6.03 -8.75 1.82
C LEU A 125 -5.40 -7.45 1.31
N SER A 126 -4.93 -6.59 2.22
CA SER A 126 -4.19 -5.39 1.83
C SER A 126 -2.89 -5.73 1.10
N GLY A 127 -2.21 -6.82 1.49
CA GLY A 127 -1.05 -7.36 0.78
C GLY A 127 -1.38 -7.73 -0.66
N CYS A 128 -2.53 -8.39 -0.89
CA CYS A 128 -3.03 -8.69 -2.23
C CYS A 128 -3.31 -7.43 -3.06
N PHE A 129 -3.86 -6.37 -2.46
CA PHE A 129 -4.06 -5.11 -3.18
C PHE A 129 -2.75 -4.43 -3.57
N ASN A 130 -1.73 -4.47 -2.71
CA ASN A 130 -0.40 -3.98 -3.05
C ASN A 130 0.24 -4.80 -4.20
N LEU A 131 0.07 -6.12 -4.18
CA LEU A 131 0.53 -7.00 -5.25
C LEU A 131 -0.21 -6.74 -6.56
N PHE A 132 -1.51 -6.45 -6.49
CA PHE A 132 -2.30 -6.03 -7.65
C PHE A 132 -1.77 -4.72 -8.24
N VAL A 133 -1.47 -3.72 -7.42
CA VAL A 133 -0.83 -2.46 -7.88
C VAL A 133 0.49 -2.73 -8.60
N ALA A 134 1.35 -3.58 -8.03
CA ALA A 134 2.62 -3.92 -8.66
C ALA A 134 2.44 -4.64 -10.02
N THR A 135 1.49 -5.57 -10.07
CA THR A 135 1.18 -6.33 -11.29
C THR A 135 0.67 -5.43 -12.41
N ILE A 136 -0.25 -4.52 -12.11
CA ILE A 136 -0.76 -3.55 -13.08
C ILE A 136 0.35 -2.62 -13.56
N GLY A 137 1.21 -2.14 -12.65
CA GLY A 137 2.39 -1.36 -13.02
C GLY A 137 3.29 -2.11 -14.01
N GLY A 138 3.60 -3.37 -13.73
CA GLY A 138 4.41 -4.23 -14.61
C GLY A 138 3.80 -4.44 -15.99
N LEU A 139 2.50 -4.76 -16.05
CA LEU A 139 1.79 -4.99 -17.31
C LEU A 139 1.75 -3.75 -18.21
N GLU A 140 1.46 -2.58 -17.64
CA GLU A 140 1.39 -1.33 -18.42
C GLU A 140 2.78 -0.85 -18.88
N LEU A 141 3.82 -1.06 -18.07
CA LEU A 141 5.19 -0.80 -18.47
C LEU A 141 5.62 -1.69 -19.64
N TRP A 142 5.26 -2.98 -19.60
CA TRP A 142 5.52 -3.93 -20.69
C TRP A 142 4.85 -3.49 -21.99
N LYS A 143 3.56 -3.13 -21.94
CA LYS A 143 2.81 -2.67 -23.12
C LYS A 143 3.44 -1.43 -23.75
N THR A 144 3.91 -0.50 -22.93
CA THR A 144 4.59 0.71 -23.40
C THR A 144 5.91 0.38 -24.11
N LYS A 145 6.66 -0.60 -23.60
CA LYS A 145 7.92 -1.05 -24.23
C LYS A 145 7.67 -1.83 -25.53
N SER A 146 6.62 -2.64 -25.60
CA SER A 146 6.28 -3.45 -26.77
C SER A 146 5.71 -2.64 -27.95
N LYS A 147 5.30 -1.39 -27.73
CA LYS A 147 4.82 -0.47 -28.78
C LYS A 147 5.93 0.39 -29.41
N LYS A 148 7.15 0.32 -28.87
CA LYS A 148 8.35 0.92 -29.44
C LYS A 148 9.12 -0.14 -30.22
#